data_AF-Q46N33-F1
#
_entry.id   AF-Q46N33-F1
#
_cell.length_a   1.000
_cell.length_b   1.000
_cell.length_c   1.000
_cell.angle_alpha   90.00
_cell.angle_beta   90.00
_cell.angle_gamma   90.00
#
_symmetry.space_group_name_H-M   'P 1'
#
loop_
_entity.id
_entity.type
_entity.pdbx_description
1 polymer ?
#
loop_
_entity_poly.entity_id
_entity_poly.type
_entity_poly.pdbx_seq_one_letter_code
_entity_poly.pdbx_strand_id
1 'polypeptide(L)'
;MASLLYGAGWGGGLVFAIGLFTSILLGLELGRLVWRWQIASGREPETTGVSAVASAIFALLGLLIAFTFSGAASRFDMRRTLIVQEANDIGTAYLRLDLLPQPARGELQEIFRQYLDARLDAYRAVPDRKRVDAALARSDGLRERLWTRSVTESQRTTSTAATMLLLPALNAAFDTASTRLAATKEHPPTVIFGMLLALCWIGALFAGYGMASNGPRNWLHALFFVATLAGTLYVIVDLEFPRLGLIRVDAFDEVLQDVRNGMR
;
A
#
# COMPACT_ATOMS: atom_id res chain seq x y z
N MET A 1 -5.58 11.62 3.56
CA MET A 1 -5.67 11.15 2.15
C MET A 1 -6.21 9.73 2.05
N ALA A 2 -5.57 8.71 2.64
CA ALA A 2 -6.05 7.32 2.55
C ALA A 2 -7.49 7.06 3.06
N SER A 3 -7.93 7.73 4.14
CA SER A 3 -9.30 7.62 4.66
C SER A 3 -10.36 8.33 3.81
N LEU A 4 -9.95 9.27 2.94
CA LEU A 4 -10.81 9.95 1.97
C LEU A 4 -10.93 9.17 0.65
N LEU A 5 -9.95 8.30 0.35
CA LEU A 5 -9.88 7.52 -0.89
C LEU A 5 -10.65 6.19 -0.79
N TYR A 6 -10.73 5.59 0.39
CA TYR A 6 -11.33 4.26 0.59
C TYR A 6 -12.30 4.23 1.77
N GLY A 7 -13.33 5.06 1.73
CA GLY A 7 -14.47 4.91 2.64
C GLY A 7 -14.98 3.46 2.60
N ALA A 8 -14.72 2.71 3.67
CA ALA A 8 -15.18 1.35 3.92
C ALA A 8 -15.17 0.38 2.70
N GLY A 9 -13.97 -0.02 2.24
CA GLY A 9 -13.81 -1.15 1.32
C GLY A 9 -14.08 -0.86 -0.15
N TRP A 10 -14.67 -1.84 -0.87
CA TRP A 10 -14.87 -1.84 -2.33
C TRP A 10 -15.61 -0.59 -2.85
N GLY A 11 -16.52 -0.04 -2.06
CA GLY A 11 -17.28 1.17 -2.41
C GLY A 11 -16.40 2.41 -2.53
N GLY A 12 -15.43 2.60 -1.63
CA GLY A 12 -14.51 3.73 -1.68
C GLY A 12 -13.61 3.71 -2.90
N GLY A 13 -13.05 2.54 -3.23
CA GLY A 13 -12.23 2.36 -4.45
C GLY A 13 -13.00 2.69 -5.72
N LEU A 14 -14.26 2.23 -5.83
CA LEU A 14 -15.11 2.53 -6.97
C LEU A 14 -15.43 4.03 -7.08
N VAL A 15 -15.77 4.68 -5.96
CA VAL A 15 -16.01 6.14 -5.92
C VAL A 15 -14.75 6.90 -6.35
N PHE A 16 -13.57 6.47 -5.91
CA PHE A 16 -12.31 7.07 -6.32
C PHE A 16 -12.04 6.88 -7.82
N ALA A 17 -12.25 5.67 -8.35
CA ALA A 17 -12.09 5.37 -9.78
C ALA A 17 -13.03 6.23 -10.64
N ILE A 18 -14.31 6.34 -10.24
CA ILE A 18 -15.30 7.21 -10.90
C ILE A 18 -14.88 8.68 -10.79
N GLY A 19 -14.36 9.11 -9.63
CA GLY A 19 -13.82 10.45 -9.42
C GLY A 19 -12.65 10.77 -10.36
N LEU A 20 -11.69 9.86 -10.49
CA LEU A 20 -10.58 10.00 -11.44
C LEU A 20 -11.07 10.04 -12.90
N PHE A 21 -11.97 9.13 -13.26
CA PHE A 21 -12.54 9.06 -14.61
C PHE A 21 -13.27 10.35 -14.97
N THR A 22 -14.18 10.81 -14.11
CA THR A 22 -14.93 12.05 -14.32
C THR A 22 -14.02 13.27 -14.35
N SER A 23 -13.02 13.32 -13.46
CA SER A 23 -12.01 14.38 -13.43
C SER A 23 -11.21 14.48 -14.74
N ILE A 24 -10.73 13.35 -15.27
CA ILE A 24 -9.97 13.34 -16.54
C ILE A 24 -10.89 13.67 -17.72
N LEU A 25 -12.13 13.18 -17.70
CA LEU A 25 -13.14 13.53 -18.70
C LEU A 25 -13.42 15.03 -18.72
N LEU A 26 -13.52 15.68 -17.55
CA LEU A 26 -13.68 17.13 -17.45
C LEU A 26 -12.49 17.87 -18.07
N GLY A 27 -11.25 17.45 -17.79
CA GLY A 27 -10.07 18.01 -18.44
C GLY A 27 -10.13 17.91 -19.97
N LEU A 28 -10.55 16.75 -20.47
CA LEU A 28 -10.76 16.52 -21.91
C LEU A 28 -11.85 17.43 -22.50
N GLU A 29 -13.00 17.56 -21.83
CA GLU A 29 -14.07 18.47 -22.28
C GLU A 29 -13.64 19.94 -22.25
N LEU A 30 -12.90 20.38 -21.23
CA LEU A 30 -12.36 21.73 -21.18
C LEU A 30 -11.42 22.01 -22.36
N GLY A 31 -10.56 21.06 -22.72
CA GLY A 31 -9.73 21.16 -23.94
C GLY A 31 -10.57 21.37 -25.20
N ARG A 32 -11.66 20.61 -25.35
CA ARG A 32 -12.60 20.76 -26.47
C ARG A 32 -13.33 22.11 -26.44
N LEU A 33 -13.71 22.59 -25.27
CA LEU A 33 -14.40 23.87 -25.10
C LEU A 33 -13.48 25.03 -25.46
N VAL A 34 -12.21 25.00 -25.05
CA VAL A 34 -11.21 26.01 -25.42
C VAL A 34 -11.04 26.07 -26.94
N TRP A 35 -10.93 24.91 -27.62
CA TRP A 35 -10.88 24.86 -29.08
C TRP A 35 -12.11 25.54 -29.73
N ARG A 36 -13.32 25.15 -29.30
CA ARG A 36 -14.57 25.70 -29.83
C ARG A 36 -14.69 27.20 -29.60
N TRP A 37 -14.27 27.68 -28.43
CA TRP A 37 -14.27 29.09 -28.09
C TRP A 37 -13.30 29.90 -28.97
N GLN A 38 -12.12 29.37 -29.27
CA GLN A 38 -11.15 30.03 -30.16
C GLN A 38 -11.69 30.17 -31.58
N ILE A 39 -12.26 29.10 -32.15
CA ILE A 39 -12.91 29.12 -33.47
C ILE A 39 -14.08 30.12 -33.49
N ALA A 40 -14.95 30.08 -32.47
CA ALA A 40 -16.10 31.00 -32.38
C ALA A 40 -15.68 32.47 -32.22
N SER A 41 -14.51 32.72 -31.63
CA SER A 41 -13.93 34.07 -31.48
C SER A 41 -13.20 34.55 -32.74
N GLY A 42 -13.24 33.80 -33.84
CA GLY A 42 -12.57 34.15 -35.10
C GLY A 42 -11.05 34.06 -35.05
N ARG A 43 -10.48 33.40 -34.02
CA ARG A 43 -9.03 33.16 -33.95
C ARG A 43 -8.70 31.93 -34.78
N GLU A 44 -7.65 32.02 -35.61
CA GLU A 44 -7.05 30.84 -36.22
C GLU A 44 -6.31 30.05 -35.14
N PRO A 45 -6.74 28.82 -34.82
CA PRO A 45 -6.07 28.04 -33.78
C PRO A 45 -4.70 27.57 -34.28
N GLU A 46 -3.65 27.86 -33.52
CA GLU A 46 -2.32 27.35 -33.82
C GLU A 46 -2.28 25.85 -33.47
N THR A 47 -2.18 24.99 -34.49
CA THR A 47 -2.21 23.52 -34.31
C THR A 47 -0.81 22.89 -34.27
N THR A 48 0.18 23.54 -34.89
CA THR A 48 1.53 22.99 -35.08
C THR A 48 2.33 22.89 -33.78
N GLY A 49 2.39 23.96 -32.98
CA GLY A 49 3.12 23.97 -31.70
C GLY A 49 2.45 23.09 -30.62
N VAL A 50 1.12 22.98 -30.67
CA VAL A 50 0.32 22.22 -29.70
C VAL A 50 0.65 20.73 -29.74
N SER A 51 0.87 20.15 -30.93
CA SER A 51 1.19 18.72 -31.05
C SER A 51 2.55 18.37 -30.45
N ALA A 52 3.57 19.23 -30.61
CA ALA A 52 4.89 18.98 -30.06
C ALA A 52 4.88 19.04 -28.52
N VAL A 53 4.20 20.05 -27.96
CA VAL A 53 4.03 20.21 -26.51
C VAL A 53 3.22 19.05 -25.92
N ALA A 54 2.13 18.65 -26.57
CA ALA A 54 1.32 17.51 -26.13
C ALA A 54 2.14 16.22 -26.08
N SER A 55 2.94 15.93 -27.12
CA SER A 55 3.82 14.75 -27.15
C SER A 55 4.85 14.76 -26.01
N ALA A 56 5.46 15.92 -25.72
CA ALA A 56 6.39 16.04 -24.60
C ALA A 56 5.70 15.80 -23.24
N ILE A 57 4.48 16.31 -23.06
CA ILE A 57 3.68 16.10 -21.85
C ILE A 57 3.29 14.62 -21.70
N PHE A 58 2.86 13.97 -22.79
CA PHE A 58 2.53 12.54 -22.75
C PHE A 58 3.76 11.66 -22.49
N ALA A 59 4.93 12.03 -23.01
CA ALA A 59 6.18 11.32 -22.71
C ALA A 59 6.54 11.45 -21.22
N LEU A 60 6.45 12.65 -20.65
CA LEU A 60 6.67 12.86 -19.20
C LEU A 60 5.63 12.14 -18.35
N LEU A 61 4.36 12.15 -18.76
CA LEU A 61 3.29 11.44 -18.09
C LEU A 61 3.54 9.92 -18.10
N GLY A 62 3.92 9.36 -19.25
CA GLY A 62 4.27 7.95 -19.38
C GLY A 62 5.45 7.55 -18.49
N LEU A 63 6.50 8.38 -18.46
CA LEU A 63 7.65 8.16 -17.58
C LEU A 63 7.27 8.21 -16.09
N LEU A 64 6.45 9.18 -15.70
CA LEU A 64 6.01 9.32 -14.32
C LEU A 64 5.11 8.15 -13.89
N ILE A 65 4.20 7.73 -14.77
CA ILE A 65 3.38 6.51 -14.58
C ILE A 65 4.29 5.30 -14.38
N ALA A 66 5.31 5.11 -15.23
CA ALA A 66 6.20 3.97 -15.14
C ALA A 66 6.96 3.91 -13.80
N PHE A 67 7.54 5.04 -13.36
CA PHE A 67 8.26 5.08 -12.09
C PHE A 67 7.36 4.98 -10.86
N THR A 68 6.17 5.58 -10.90
CA THR A 68 5.22 5.48 -9.78
C THR A 68 4.64 4.07 -9.67
N PHE A 69 4.30 3.42 -10.78
CA PHE A 69 3.88 2.03 -10.81
C PHE A 69 4.97 1.09 -10.31
N SER A 70 6.19 1.20 -10.84
CA SER A 70 7.33 0.38 -10.41
C SER A 70 7.65 0.54 -8.92
N GLY A 71 7.64 1.78 -8.43
CA GLY A 71 7.82 2.05 -7.00
C GLY A 71 6.72 1.45 -6.12
N ALA A 72 5.45 1.55 -6.56
CA ALA A 72 4.32 0.97 -5.84
C ALA A 72 4.41 -0.57 -5.80
N ALA A 73 4.73 -1.21 -6.93
CA ALA A 73 4.95 -2.65 -7.03
C ALA A 73 6.10 -3.13 -6.13
N SER A 74 7.24 -2.42 -6.13
CA SER A 74 8.38 -2.74 -5.27
C SER A 74 8.04 -2.67 -3.78
N ARG A 75 7.33 -1.64 -3.34
CA ARG A 75 6.84 -1.53 -1.95
C ARG A 75 5.81 -2.61 -1.61
N PHE A 76 4.95 -2.96 -2.56
CA PHE A 76 4.01 -4.08 -2.40
C PHE A 76 4.72 -5.41 -2.16
N ASP A 77 5.72 -5.74 -2.98
CA ASP A 77 6.51 -6.97 -2.82
C ASP A 77 7.39 -6.97 -1.57
N MET A 78 7.96 -5.81 -1.20
CA MET A 78 8.66 -5.64 0.09
C MET A 78 7.73 -5.97 1.26
N ARG A 79 6.51 -5.43 1.25
CA ARG A 79 5.51 -5.72 2.29
C ARG A 79 5.18 -7.21 2.34
N ARG A 80 4.97 -7.88 1.20
CA ARG A 80 4.75 -9.34 1.14
C ARG A 80 5.92 -10.14 1.73
N THR A 81 7.14 -9.74 1.39
CA THR A 81 8.35 -10.39 1.88
C THR A 81 8.47 -10.27 3.40
N LEU A 82 8.18 -9.09 3.96
CA LEU A 82 8.17 -8.86 5.40
C LEU A 82 7.12 -9.69 6.15
N ILE A 83 6.00 -10.05 5.51
CA ILE A 83 4.99 -10.95 6.12
C ILE A 83 5.54 -12.35 6.29
N VAL A 84 6.12 -12.89 5.22
CA VAL A 84 6.72 -14.23 5.23
C VAL A 84 7.89 -14.26 6.21
N GLN A 85 8.71 -13.22 6.22
CA GLN A 85 9.82 -13.09 7.18
C GLN A 85 9.31 -13.04 8.62
N GLU A 86 8.28 -12.23 8.93
CA GLU A 86 7.71 -12.15 10.28
C GLU A 86 7.18 -13.53 10.73
N ALA A 87 6.50 -14.25 9.84
CA ALA A 87 6.00 -15.59 10.12
C ALA A 87 7.14 -16.58 10.43
N ASN A 88 8.20 -16.57 9.63
CA ASN A 88 9.37 -17.44 9.81
C ASN A 88 10.13 -17.13 11.11
N ASP A 89 10.33 -15.84 11.40
CA ASP A 89 11.03 -15.40 12.61
C ASP A 89 10.20 -15.76 13.86
N ILE A 90 8.89 -15.53 13.83
CA ILE A 90 7.97 -15.94 14.91
C ILE A 90 7.97 -17.46 15.10
N GLY A 91 7.87 -18.23 14.02
CA GLY A 91 7.90 -19.69 14.08
C GLY A 91 9.20 -20.21 14.69
N THR A 92 10.34 -19.65 14.26
CA THR A 92 11.67 -19.99 14.80
C THR A 92 11.79 -19.63 16.28
N ALA A 93 11.35 -18.43 16.65
CA ALA A 93 11.40 -17.92 18.01
C ALA A 93 10.54 -18.77 18.97
N TYR A 94 9.35 -19.15 18.52
CA TYR A 94 8.44 -20.01 19.28
C TYR A 94 9.01 -21.42 19.48
N LEU A 95 9.57 -22.06 18.44
CA LEU A 95 10.22 -23.37 18.58
C LEU A 95 11.40 -23.33 19.56
N ARG A 96 12.15 -22.22 19.59
CA ARG A 96 13.30 -22.07 20.51
C ARG A 96 12.90 -21.89 21.96
N LEU A 97 11.62 -21.61 22.27
CA LEU A 97 11.13 -21.68 23.65
C LEU A 97 11.27 -23.09 24.24
N ASP A 98 11.37 -24.11 23.39
CA ASP A 98 11.59 -25.50 23.80
C ASP A 98 12.93 -25.74 24.51
N LEU A 99 13.86 -24.80 24.37
CA LEU A 99 15.15 -24.81 25.05
C LEU A 99 15.03 -24.44 26.54
N LEU A 100 13.88 -23.91 26.97
CA LEU A 100 13.63 -23.55 28.36
C LEU A 100 13.04 -24.74 29.14
N PRO A 101 13.40 -24.88 30.43
CA PRO A 101 12.78 -25.88 31.30
C PRO A 101 11.32 -25.52 31.62
N GLN A 102 10.55 -26.52 32.05
CA GLN A 102 9.25 -26.26 32.67
C GLN A 102 9.43 -25.63 34.07
N PRO A 103 8.52 -24.75 34.52
CA PRO A 103 7.26 -24.33 33.87
C PRO A 103 7.40 -23.15 32.88
N ALA A 104 8.59 -22.52 32.80
CA ALA A 104 8.83 -21.31 32.02
C ALA A 104 8.49 -21.46 30.54
N ARG A 105 8.80 -22.62 29.95
CA ARG A 105 8.46 -22.96 28.56
C ARG A 105 6.97 -22.77 28.27
N GLY A 106 6.09 -23.42 29.04
CA GLY A 106 4.65 -23.36 28.80
C GLY A 106 4.08 -21.95 28.99
N GLU A 107 4.55 -21.23 30.01
CA GLU A 107 4.12 -19.85 30.27
C GLU A 107 4.53 -18.90 29.14
N LEU A 108 5.76 -18.99 28.65
CA LEU A 108 6.24 -18.17 27.54
C LEU A 108 5.58 -18.54 26.21
N GLN A 109 5.31 -19.81 25.96
CA GLN A 109 4.58 -20.27 24.78
C GLN A 109 3.16 -19.70 24.74
N GLU A 110 2.47 -19.65 25.89
CA GLU A 110 1.15 -19.03 26.00
C GLU A 110 1.21 -17.51 25.74
N ILE A 111 2.18 -16.80 26.36
CA ILE A 111 2.36 -15.35 26.12
C ILE A 111 2.67 -15.09 24.63
N PHE A 112 3.46 -15.95 23.98
CA PHE A 112 3.77 -15.80 22.56
C PHE A 112 2.52 -15.99 21.69
N ARG A 113 1.69 -17.00 21.99
CA ARG A 113 0.41 -17.21 21.28
C ARG A 113 -0.49 -15.99 21.38
N GLN A 114 -0.64 -15.43 22.58
CA GLN A 114 -1.41 -14.19 22.79
C GLN A 114 -0.78 -13.00 22.05
N TYR A 115 0.55 -12.91 22.00
CA TYR A 115 1.26 -11.87 21.25
C TYR A 115 0.91 -11.96 19.75
N LEU A 116 0.99 -13.15 19.16
CA LEU A 116 0.65 -13.36 17.76
C LEU A 116 -0.83 -13.10 17.48
N ASP A 117 -1.73 -13.48 18.39
CA ASP A 117 -3.16 -13.16 18.29
C ASP A 117 -3.40 -11.65 18.27
N ALA A 118 -2.75 -10.89 19.16
CA ALA A 118 -2.85 -9.43 19.19
C ALA A 118 -2.30 -8.77 17.91
N ARG A 119 -1.26 -9.35 17.30
CA ARG A 119 -0.72 -8.89 16.01
C ARG A 119 -1.71 -9.15 14.87
N LEU A 120 -2.26 -10.35 14.79
CA LEU A 120 -3.28 -10.72 13.79
C LEU A 120 -4.53 -9.85 13.92
N ASP A 121 -4.97 -9.57 15.14
CA ASP A 121 -6.07 -8.63 15.43
C ASP A 121 -5.78 -7.24 14.87
N ALA A 122 -4.56 -6.72 15.05
CA ALA A 122 -4.18 -5.41 14.55
C ALA A 122 -4.26 -5.35 13.02
N TYR A 123 -3.84 -6.41 12.32
CA TYR A 123 -3.92 -6.48 10.86
C TYR A 123 -5.35 -6.58 10.35
N ARG A 124 -6.18 -7.39 11.01
CA ARG A 124 -7.62 -7.56 10.67
C ARG A 124 -8.46 -6.34 11.00
N ALA A 125 -8.02 -5.51 11.95
CA ALA A 125 -8.75 -4.33 12.36
C ALA A 125 -8.72 -3.19 11.33
N VAL A 126 -7.85 -3.24 10.32
CA VAL A 126 -7.80 -2.22 9.26
C VAL A 126 -9.14 -2.19 8.49
N PRO A 127 -9.76 -1.00 8.27
CA PRO A 127 -9.23 0.35 8.45
C PRO A 127 -9.57 1.05 9.80
N ASP A 128 -10.14 0.36 10.78
CA ASP A 128 -10.50 0.92 12.09
C ASP A 128 -9.25 1.23 12.94
N ARG A 129 -8.77 2.47 12.84
CA ARG A 129 -7.58 2.95 13.55
C ARG A 129 -7.65 2.72 15.06
N LYS A 130 -8.81 2.92 15.70
CA LYS A 130 -8.93 2.74 17.15
C LYS A 130 -8.71 1.28 17.53
N ARG A 131 -9.27 0.35 16.75
CA ARG A 131 -9.06 -1.08 16.96
C ARG A 131 -7.62 -1.52 16.64
N VAL A 132 -7.02 -0.97 15.58
CA VAL A 132 -5.62 -1.21 15.23
C VAL A 132 -4.71 -0.77 16.38
N ASP A 133 -4.84 0.48 16.85
CA ASP A 133 -4.00 1.04 17.90
C ASP A 133 -4.16 0.26 19.22
N ALA A 134 -5.39 -0.12 19.57
CA ALA A 134 -5.64 -0.94 20.75
C ALA A 134 -5.01 -2.34 20.65
N ALA A 135 -5.03 -2.98 19.49
CA ALA A 135 -4.42 -4.28 19.27
C ALA A 135 -2.88 -4.21 19.27
N LEU A 136 -2.30 -3.17 18.67
CA LEU A 136 -0.86 -2.90 18.73
C LEU A 136 -0.39 -2.64 20.16
N ALA A 137 -1.12 -1.84 20.94
CA ALA A 137 -0.78 -1.60 22.35
C ALA A 137 -0.82 -2.90 23.19
N ARG A 138 -1.79 -3.79 22.96
CA ARG A 138 -1.81 -5.12 23.58
C ARG A 138 -0.60 -5.96 23.17
N SER A 139 -0.28 -5.96 21.87
CA SER A 139 0.87 -6.66 21.33
C SER A 139 2.18 -6.17 21.95
N ASP A 140 2.36 -4.87 22.14
CA ASP A 140 3.55 -4.30 22.75
C ASP A 140 3.70 -4.70 24.23
N GLY A 141 2.61 -4.69 24.98
CA GLY A 141 2.63 -5.17 26.37
C GLY A 141 3.00 -6.66 26.48
N LEU A 142 2.53 -7.49 25.54
CA LEU A 142 2.88 -8.91 25.48
C LEU A 142 4.33 -9.13 25.05
N ARG A 143 4.83 -8.34 24.08
CA ARG A 143 6.24 -8.33 23.65
C ARG A 143 7.17 -8.04 24.83
N GLU A 144 6.87 -7.00 25.61
CA GLU A 144 7.67 -6.61 26.77
C GLU A 144 7.70 -7.69 27.85
N ARG A 145 6.54 -8.30 28.15
CA ARG A 145 6.44 -9.44 29.09
C ARG A 145 7.25 -10.63 28.60
N LEU A 146 7.14 -10.96 27.31
CA LEU A 146 7.84 -12.08 26.70
C LEU A 146 9.35 -11.87 26.75
N TRP A 147 9.83 -10.67 26.43
CA TRP A 147 11.24 -10.30 26.54
C TRP A 147 11.75 -10.39 27.98
N THR A 148 11.10 -9.69 28.91
CA THR A 148 11.53 -9.60 30.32
C THR A 148 11.60 -10.97 30.97
N ARG A 149 10.59 -11.81 30.74
CA ARG A 149 10.55 -13.17 31.28
C ARG A 149 11.57 -14.08 30.61
N SER A 150 11.78 -13.97 29.30
CA SER A 150 12.82 -14.74 28.60
C SER A 150 14.23 -14.39 29.08
N VAL A 151 14.52 -13.10 29.33
CA VAL A 151 15.81 -12.67 29.91
C VAL A 151 15.97 -13.21 31.33
N THR A 152 14.93 -13.12 32.15
CA THR A 152 14.95 -13.64 33.53
C THR A 152 15.25 -15.13 33.56
N GLU A 153 14.54 -15.92 32.75
CA GLU A 153 14.74 -17.38 32.68
C GLU A 153 16.09 -17.76 32.06
N SER A 154 16.58 -16.96 31.11
CA SER A 154 17.92 -17.15 30.53
C SER A 154 19.05 -16.95 31.53
N GLN A 155 18.87 -16.10 32.54
CA GLN A 155 19.84 -15.91 33.63
C GLN A 155 19.81 -17.07 34.64
N ARG A 156 18.68 -17.78 34.74
CA ARG A 156 18.50 -18.92 35.64
C ARG A 156 18.92 -20.24 34.99
N THR A 157 18.96 -20.29 33.67
CA THR A 157 19.34 -21.48 32.91
C THR A 157 20.85 -21.71 32.97
N THR A 158 21.28 -22.97 33.08
CA THR A 158 22.70 -23.34 33.10
C THR A 158 23.32 -23.40 31.69
N SER A 159 22.48 -23.47 30.66
CA SER A 159 22.88 -23.57 29.26
C SER A 159 22.99 -22.20 28.59
N THR A 160 24.21 -21.65 28.53
CA THR A 160 24.50 -20.42 27.77
C THR A 160 24.14 -20.56 26.29
N ALA A 161 24.26 -21.76 25.72
CA ALA A 161 23.88 -22.03 24.34
C ALA A 161 22.37 -21.85 24.08
N ALA A 162 21.51 -22.26 25.01
CA ALA A 162 20.07 -22.05 24.90
C ALA A 162 19.72 -20.56 24.83
N THR A 163 20.33 -19.76 25.72
CA THR A 163 20.18 -18.30 25.75
C THR A 163 20.65 -17.63 24.46
N MET A 164 21.83 -18.03 23.94
CA MET A 164 22.39 -17.50 22.69
C MET A 164 21.56 -17.84 21.46
N LEU A 165 20.73 -18.89 21.51
CA LEU A 165 19.79 -19.23 20.44
C LEU A 165 18.45 -18.52 20.61
N LEU A 166 17.91 -18.46 21.83
CA LEU A 166 16.56 -17.97 22.08
C LEU A 166 16.47 -16.44 21.94
N LEU A 167 17.27 -15.67 22.68
CA LEU A 167 17.11 -14.22 22.73
C LEU A 167 17.26 -13.54 21.37
N PRO A 168 18.22 -13.92 20.50
CA PRO A 168 18.30 -13.36 19.16
C PRO A 168 17.10 -13.70 18.28
N ALA A 169 16.51 -14.89 18.43
CA ALA A 169 15.31 -15.27 17.66
C ALA A 169 14.08 -14.46 18.09
N LEU A 170 13.90 -14.26 19.41
CA LEU A 170 12.87 -13.36 19.92
C LEU A 170 13.05 -11.93 19.38
N ASN A 171 14.29 -11.44 19.42
CA ASN A 171 14.60 -10.10 18.92
C ASN A 171 14.31 -9.97 17.42
N ALA A 172 14.72 -10.94 16.60
CA ALA A 172 14.41 -10.95 15.16
C ALA A 172 12.89 -10.91 14.89
N ALA A 173 12.10 -11.70 15.64
CA ALA A 173 10.64 -11.67 15.51
C ALA A 173 10.05 -10.29 15.84
N PHE A 174 10.60 -9.58 16.83
CA PHE A 174 10.16 -8.24 17.20
C PHE A 174 10.62 -7.16 16.22
N ASP A 175 11.85 -7.29 15.71
CA ASP A 175 12.43 -6.36 14.73
C ASP A 175 11.65 -6.46 13.43
N THR A 176 11.42 -7.66 12.89
CA THR A 176 10.65 -7.85 11.66
C THR A 176 9.22 -7.34 11.82
N ALA A 177 8.58 -7.57 12.98
CA ALA A 177 7.27 -7.02 13.30
C ALA A 177 7.24 -5.47 13.27
N SER A 178 8.30 -4.84 13.80
CA SER A 178 8.46 -3.37 13.82
C SER A 178 8.77 -2.81 12.44
N THR A 179 9.66 -3.45 11.67
CA THR A 179 9.98 -3.10 10.29
C THR A 179 8.75 -3.19 9.40
N ARG A 180 7.96 -4.25 9.54
CA ARG A 180 6.70 -4.40 8.81
C ARG A 180 5.73 -3.27 9.13
N LEU A 181 5.60 -2.88 10.40
CA LEU A 181 4.75 -1.75 10.78
C LEU A 181 5.27 -0.43 10.17
N ALA A 182 6.59 -0.19 10.17
CA ALA A 182 7.19 0.97 9.54
C ALA A 182 6.92 1.02 8.02
N ALA A 183 7.04 -0.12 7.33
CA ALA A 183 6.77 -0.25 5.89
C ALA A 183 5.31 0.04 5.50
N THR A 184 4.35 -0.02 6.45
CA THR A 184 2.96 0.42 6.20
C THR A 184 2.80 1.94 6.14
N LYS A 185 3.77 2.69 6.68
CA LYS A 185 3.77 4.17 6.68
C LYS A 185 4.64 4.75 5.57
N GLU A 186 5.45 3.91 4.93
CA GLU A 186 6.33 4.31 3.84
C GLU A 186 5.50 4.51 2.56
N HIS A 187 5.26 5.77 2.23
CA HIS A 187 4.54 6.21 1.04
C HIS A 187 5.33 7.28 0.30
N PRO A 188 5.18 7.40 -1.04
CA PRO A 188 5.74 8.50 -1.80
C PRO A 188 5.27 9.86 -1.25
N PRO A 189 6.13 10.90 -1.29
CA PRO A 189 5.71 12.26 -1.00
C PRO A 189 4.47 12.65 -1.80
N THR A 190 3.51 13.32 -1.14
CA THR A 190 2.23 13.72 -1.74
C THR A 190 2.38 14.57 -3.00
N VAL A 191 3.49 15.30 -3.12
CA VAL A 191 3.87 16.08 -4.30
C VAL A 191 3.92 15.23 -5.57
N ILE A 192 4.37 13.97 -5.48
CA ILE A 192 4.43 13.07 -6.65
C ILE A 192 3.03 12.76 -7.18
N PHE A 193 2.07 12.50 -6.29
CA PHE A 193 0.67 12.29 -6.67
C PHE A 193 0.04 13.56 -7.24
N GLY A 194 0.34 14.73 -6.66
CA GLY A 194 -0.10 16.02 -7.19
C GLY A 194 0.42 16.29 -8.60
N MET A 195 1.70 16.01 -8.85
CA MET A 195 2.32 16.14 -10.17
C MET A 195 1.72 15.16 -11.19
N LEU A 196 1.47 13.91 -10.78
CA LEU A 196 0.85 12.89 -11.62
C LEU A 196 -0.58 13.30 -12.04
N LEU A 197 -1.38 13.80 -11.10
CA LEU A 197 -2.72 14.34 -11.39
C LEU A 197 -2.65 15.58 -12.28
N ALA A 198 -1.74 16.52 -12.01
CA ALA A 198 -1.57 17.72 -12.81
C ALA A 198 -1.18 17.39 -14.26
N LEU A 199 -0.20 16.51 -14.48
CA LEU A 199 0.20 16.07 -15.81
C LEU A 199 -0.92 15.30 -16.52
N CYS A 200 -1.70 14.48 -15.82
CA CYS A 200 -2.88 13.85 -16.38
C CYS A 200 -3.92 14.88 -16.84
N TRP A 201 -4.20 15.90 -16.02
CA TRP A 201 -5.14 16.96 -16.36
C TRP A 201 -4.68 17.79 -17.55
N ILE A 202 -3.42 18.21 -17.56
CA ILE A 202 -2.84 18.95 -18.68
C ILE A 202 -2.87 18.07 -19.93
N GLY A 203 -2.44 16.81 -19.84
CA GLY A 203 -2.50 15.86 -20.95
C GLY A 203 -3.92 15.65 -21.48
N ALA A 204 -4.92 15.54 -20.60
CA ALA A 204 -6.32 15.43 -20.98
C ALA A 204 -6.83 16.68 -21.69
N LEU A 205 -6.45 17.88 -21.22
CA LEU A 205 -6.79 19.15 -21.86
C LEU A 205 -6.20 19.23 -23.27
N PHE A 206 -4.91 18.92 -23.44
CA PHE A 206 -4.26 18.90 -24.75
C PHE A 206 -4.87 17.83 -25.68
N ALA A 207 -5.18 16.63 -25.16
CA ALA A 207 -5.89 15.60 -25.91
C ALA A 207 -7.26 16.09 -26.38
N GLY A 208 -8.04 16.71 -25.49
CA GLY A 208 -9.35 17.26 -25.81
C GLY A 208 -9.30 18.35 -26.87
N TYR A 209 -8.32 19.26 -26.76
CA TYR A 209 -8.09 20.31 -27.73
C TYR A 209 -7.75 19.73 -29.11
N GLY A 210 -6.80 18.79 -29.20
CA GLY A 210 -6.41 18.15 -30.47
C GLY A 210 -7.50 17.24 -31.06
N MET A 211 -8.30 16.56 -30.24
CA MET A 211 -9.44 15.77 -30.72
C MET A 211 -10.55 16.64 -31.32
N ALA A 212 -10.63 17.91 -30.95
CA ALA A 212 -11.63 18.84 -31.50
C ALA A 212 -11.23 19.44 -32.85
N SER A 213 -9.94 19.45 -33.20
CA SER A 213 -9.44 19.97 -34.49
C SER A 213 -9.71 19.03 -35.67
N ASN A 214 -9.81 17.72 -35.41
CA ASN A 214 -9.83 16.68 -36.46
C ASN A 214 -11.25 16.23 -36.86
N GLY A 215 -12.29 17.05 -36.63
CA GLY A 215 -13.65 16.80 -37.10
C GLY A 215 -14.66 16.36 -36.04
N PRO A 216 -15.72 15.60 -36.41
CA PRO A 216 -16.83 15.28 -35.51
C PRO A 216 -16.38 14.41 -34.33
N ARG A 217 -17.18 14.45 -33.25
CA ARG A 217 -16.84 13.82 -31.97
C ARG A 217 -16.80 12.30 -32.08
N ASN A 218 -15.59 11.72 -32.00
CA ASN A 218 -15.42 10.29 -31.79
C ASN A 218 -15.40 9.96 -30.27
N TRP A 219 -16.56 9.59 -29.74
CA TRP A 219 -16.73 9.23 -28.32
C TRP A 219 -15.88 8.02 -27.91
N LEU A 220 -15.60 7.10 -28.83
CA LEU A 220 -14.84 5.89 -28.53
C LEU A 220 -13.40 6.24 -28.16
N HIS A 221 -12.71 7.09 -28.94
CA HIS A 221 -11.33 7.51 -28.63
C HIS A 221 -11.25 8.25 -27.29
N ALA A 222 -12.20 9.14 -27.01
CA ALA A 222 -12.27 9.85 -25.74
C ALA A 222 -12.48 8.90 -24.56
N LEU A 223 -13.42 7.95 -24.68
CA LEU A 223 -13.72 6.99 -23.63
C LEU A 223 -12.51 6.10 -23.32
N PHE A 224 -11.85 5.54 -24.34
CA PHE A 224 -10.67 4.70 -24.15
C PHE A 224 -9.50 5.47 -23.53
N PHE A 225 -9.26 6.70 -23.97
CA PHE A 225 -8.21 7.55 -23.40
C PHE A 225 -8.44 7.81 -21.90
N VAL A 226 -9.65 8.26 -21.55
CA VAL A 226 -10.02 8.55 -20.15
C VAL A 226 -9.98 7.28 -19.31
N ALA A 227 -10.54 6.17 -19.80
CA ALA A 227 -10.57 4.90 -19.08
C ALA A 227 -9.15 4.35 -18.83
N THR A 228 -8.25 4.45 -19.82
CA THR A 228 -6.88 3.95 -19.69
C THR A 228 -6.09 4.75 -18.66
N LEU A 229 -6.17 6.09 -18.70
CA LEU A 229 -5.50 6.94 -17.72
C LEU A 229 -6.08 6.76 -16.31
N ALA A 230 -7.40 6.80 -16.18
CA ALA A 230 -8.08 6.60 -14.90
C ALA A 230 -7.76 5.24 -14.29
N GLY A 231 -7.82 4.17 -15.10
CA GLY A 231 -7.50 2.82 -14.66
C GLY A 231 -6.03 2.67 -14.24
N THR A 232 -5.10 3.25 -15.00
CA THR A 232 -3.67 3.21 -14.66
C THR A 232 -3.39 3.93 -13.34
N LEU A 233 -3.94 5.14 -13.16
CA LEU A 233 -3.81 5.89 -11.90
C LEU A 233 -4.45 5.15 -10.74
N TYR A 234 -5.62 4.55 -10.96
CA TYR A 234 -6.31 3.75 -9.96
C TYR A 234 -5.41 2.60 -9.49
N VAL A 235 -4.86 1.82 -10.42
CA VAL A 235 -3.98 0.68 -10.09
C VAL A 235 -2.73 1.13 -9.33
N ILE A 236 -2.12 2.25 -9.70
CA ILE A 236 -0.95 2.80 -8.97
C ILE A 236 -1.31 3.09 -7.51
N VAL A 237 -2.46 3.75 -7.28
CA VAL A 237 -2.92 4.08 -5.92
C VAL A 237 -3.35 2.82 -5.17
N ASP A 238 -4.00 1.88 -5.83
CA ASP A 238 -4.44 0.59 -5.27
C ASP A 238 -3.25 -0.24 -4.75
N LEU A 239 -2.18 -0.34 -5.56
CA LEU A 239 -0.90 -0.97 -5.17
C LEU A 239 -0.22 -0.27 -4.00
N GLU A 240 -0.31 1.06 -3.93
CA GLU A 240 0.30 1.84 -2.86
C GLU A 240 -0.40 1.63 -1.51
N PHE A 241 -1.72 1.38 -1.53
CA PHE A 241 -2.55 1.17 -0.33
C PHE A 241 -3.22 -0.23 -0.30
N PRO A 242 -2.43 -1.31 -0.19
CA PRO A 242 -2.89 -2.67 -0.46
C PRO A 242 -3.77 -3.30 0.64
N ARG A 243 -4.06 -2.60 1.74
CA ARG A 243 -5.07 -3.06 2.72
C ARG A 243 -6.42 -2.34 2.58
N LEU A 244 -6.50 -1.42 1.63
CA LEU A 244 -7.71 -0.64 1.33
C LEU A 244 -8.23 -0.93 -0.09
N GLY A 245 -7.31 -1.25 -1.01
CA GLY A 245 -7.58 -1.53 -2.42
C GLY A 245 -8.10 -2.93 -2.75
N LEU A 246 -8.22 -3.20 -4.05
CA LEU A 246 -8.60 -4.47 -4.65
C LEU A 246 -7.44 -5.48 -4.61
N ILE A 247 -6.21 -5.00 -4.83
CA ILE A 247 -4.98 -5.80 -4.77
C ILE A 247 -4.54 -5.91 -3.31
N ARG A 248 -5.08 -6.93 -2.64
CA ARG A 248 -4.93 -7.08 -1.18
C ARG A 248 -3.72 -7.90 -0.77
N VAL A 249 -2.95 -7.37 0.17
CA VAL A 249 -1.88 -8.11 0.85
C VAL A 249 -2.44 -9.04 1.94
N ASP A 250 -3.70 -8.86 2.35
CA ASP A 250 -4.31 -9.61 3.45
C ASP A 250 -4.32 -11.13 3.22
N ALA A 251 -4.32 -11.60 1.97
CA ALA A 251 -4.20 -13.02 1.65
C ALA A 251 -2.89 -13.63 2.17
N PHE A 252 -1.84 -12.83 2.34
CA PHE A 252 -0.57 -13.29 2.92
C PHE A 252 -0.61 -13.37 4.44
N ASP A 253 -1.60 -12.78 5.11
CA ASP A 253 -1.76 -12.96 6.56
C ASP A 253 -2.15 -14.41 6.92
N GLU A 254 -2.59 -15.22 5.95
CA GLU A 254 -2.77 -16.68 6.12
C GLU A 254 -1.48 -17.35 6.60
N VAL A 255 -0.30 -16.90 6.15
CA VAL A 255 0.99 -17.48 6.57
C VAL A 255 1.22 -17.31 8.08
N LEU A 256 0.86 -16.16 8.64
CA LEU A 256 0.92 -15.94 10.09
C LEU A 256 -0.15 -16.73 10.84
N GLN A 257 -1.33 -16.89 10.23
CA GLN A 257 -2.39 -17.73 10.80
C GLN A 257 -1.97 -19.21 10.84
N ASP A 258 -1.28 -19.70 9.81
CA ASP A 258 -0.76 -21.07 9.77
C ASP A 258 0.28 -21.30 10.85
N VAL A 259 1.21 -20.35 11.04
CA VAL A 259 2.15 -20.38 12.16
C VAL A 259 1.40 -20.41 13.50
N ARG A 260 0.37 -19.57 13.67
CA ARG A 260 -0.45 -19.55 14.89
C ARG A 260 -1.19 -20.86 15.15
N ASN A 261 -1.71 -21.50 14.10
CA ASN A 261 -2.41 -22.78 14.16
C ASN A 261 -1.45 -23.95 14.47
N GLY A 262 -0.18 -23.82 14.08
CA GLY A 262 0.87 -24.80 14.37
C GLY A 262 1.43 -24.76 15.79
N MET A 263 1.19 -23.68 16.54
CA MET A 263 1.59 -23.55 17.95
C MET A 263 0.75 -24.47 18.84
N ARG A 264 1.41 -25.36 19.60
CA ARG A 264 0.77 -26.35 20.49
C ARG A 264 0.70 -25.88 21.94
#